data_AF-A0A679J464-F1
#
_entry.id   AF-A0A679J464-F1
#
_cell.length_a   1.000
_cell.length_b   1.000
_cell.length_c   1.000
_cell.angle_alpha   90.00
_cell.angle_beta   90.00
_cell.angle_gamma   90.00
#
_symmetry.space_group_name_H-M   'P 1'
#
loop_
_entity.id
_entity.type
_entity.pdbx_description
1 polymer ?
#
loop_
_entity_poly.entity_id
_entity_poly.type
_entity_poly.pdbx_seq_one_letter_code
_entity_poly.pdbx_strand_id
1 'polypeptide(L)'
;MATLYLTMTDKLISHWRANNNVYPQKFVLSPALRDEYLQCLRTMTTNRAKTITAPDRHMGVLIEVAENTPGVMVAADGTEVVLQ
;
A
#
# COMPACT_ATOMS: atom_id res chain seq x y z
N MET A 1 13.89 -7.06 -7.88
CA MET A 1 12.48 -7.25 -7.50
C MET A 1 12.16 -6.24 -6.42
N ALA A 2 11.53 -5.12 -6.79
CA ALA A 2 11.06 -4.16 -5.80
C ALA A 2 9.91 -4.81 -5.03
N THR A 3 9.98 -4.84 -3.70
CA THR A 3 8.89 -5.34 -2.87
C THR A 3 7.68 -4.44 -3.03
N LEU A 4 6.48 -5.00 -3.18
CA LEU A 4 5.22 -4.24 -3.32
C LEU A 4 5.09 -3.10 -2.29
N TYR A 5 5.58 -3.33 -1.07
CA TYR A 5 5.67 -2.33 0.00
C TYR A 5 6.43 -1.06 -0.42
N LEU A 6 7.59 -1.21 -1.08
CA LEU A 6 8.40 -0.09 -1.56
C LEU A 6 7.69 0.65 -2.70
N THR A 7 7.07 -0.09 -3.61
CA THR A 7 6.29 0.52 -4.71
C THR A 7 5.13 1.34 -4.18
N MET A 8 4.39 0.83 -3.19
CA MET A 8 3.32 1.59 -2.53
C MET A 8 3.85 2.85 -1.84
N THR A 9 5.01 2.75 -1.18
CA THR A 9 5.65 3.88 -0.50
C THR A 9 6.09 4.96 -1.51
N ASP A 10 6.68 4.55 -2.63
CA ASP A 10 7.13 5.47 -3.69
C ASP A 10 5.95 6.20 -4.35
N LYS A 11 4.86 5.48 -4.64
CA LYS A 11 3.62 6.06 -5.17
C LYS A 11 2.99 7.04 -4.17
N LEU A 12 2.99 6.69 -2.88
CA LEU A 12 2.51 7.57 -1.81
C LEU A 12 3.32 8.88 -1.75
N ILE A 13 4.65 8.79 -1.76
CA ILE A 13 5.54 9.96 -1.75
C ILE A 13 5.32 10.81 -3.00
N SER A 14 5.17 10.18 -4.17
CA SER A 14 4.88 10.87 -5.43
C SER A 14 3.54 11.60 -5.38
N HIS A 15 2.51 10.98 -4.80
CA HIS A 15 1.21 11.61 -4.59
C HIS A 15 1.31 12.82 -3.66
N TRP A 16 2.03 12.68 -2.53
CA TRP A 16 2.27 13.80 -1.62
C TRP A 16 2.97 14.97 -2.31
N ARG A 17 3.98 14.71 -3.14
CA ARG A 17 4.65 15.76 -3.93
C ARG A 17 3.71 16.46 -4.91
N ALA A 18 2.82 15.72 -5.55
CA ALA A 18 1.87 16.28 -6.51
C ALA A 18 0.65 16.97 -5.87
N ASN A 19 0.28 16.60 -4.63
CA ASN A 19 -0.97 16.99 -3.98
C ASN A 19 -0.75 17.70 -2.64
N ASN A 20 0.32 18.48 -2.49
CA ASN A 20 0.60 19.28 -1.27
C ASN A 20 0.62 18.46 0.03
N ASN A 21 1.21 17.27 0.02
CA ASN A 21 1.28 16.33 1.14
C ASN A 21 -0.08 15.86 1.68
N VAL A 22 -1.14 15.95 0.87
CA VAL A 22 -2.44 15.38 1.24
C VAL A 22 -2.37 13.87 1.18
N TYR A 23 -2.90 13.19 2.20
CA TYR A 23 -2.95 11.75 2.23
C TYR A 23 -3.95 11.21 1.19
N PRO A 24 -3.60 10.14 0.46
CA PRO A 24 -4.56 9.43 -0.38
C PRO A 24 -5.64 8.79 0.50
N GLN A 25 -6.82 8.57 -0.08
CA GLN A 25 -7.96 8.03 0.66
C GLN A 25 -7.71 6.58 1.08
N LYS A 26 -7.25 5.75 0.14
CA LYS A 26 -7.04 4.32 0.35
C LYS A 26 -6.17 3.68 -0.74
N PHE A 27 -5.60 2.53 -0.41
CA PHE A 27 -5.07 1.57 -1.36
C PHE A 27 -6.08 0.45 -1.56
N VAL A 28 -6.29 0.03 -2.80
CA VAL A 28 -7.15 -1.08 -3.15
C VAL A 28 -6.26 -2.16 -3.76
N LEU A 29 -6.08 -3.27 -3.05
CA LEU A 29 -5.23 -4.38 -3.47
C LEU A 29 -6.07 -5.60 -3.80
N SER A 30 -5.57 -6.45 -4.71
CA SER A 30 -6.14 -7.78 -4.88
C SER A 30 -5.75 -8.69 -3.71
N PRO A 31 -6.48 -9.79 -3.45
CA PRO A 31 -6.08 -10.75 -2.42
C PRO A 31 -4.63 -11.25 -2.60
N ALA A 32 -4.21 -11.50 -3.85
CA ALA A 32 -2.84 -11.91 -4.15
C ALA A 32 -1.79 -10.84 -3.80
N LEU A 33 -2.06 -9.58 -4.15
CA LEU A 33 -1.18 -8.45 -3.78
C LEU A 33 -1.17 -8.21 -2.27
N ARG A 34 -2.31 -8.41 -1.60
CA ARG A 34 -2.41 -8.32 -0.14
C ARG A 34 -1.53 -9.36 0.54
N ASP A 35 -1.53 -10.61 0.07
CA ASP A 35 -0.63 -11.65 0.56
C ASP A 35 0.84 -11.31 0.31
N GLU A 36 1.19 -10.82 -0.90
CA GLU A 36 2.55 -10.39 -1.20
C GLU A 36 3.01 -9.23 -0.29
N TYR A 37 2.12 -8.26 -0.04
CA TYR A 37 2.37 -7.16 0.88
C TYR A 37 2.65 -7.67 2.30
N LEU A 38 1.82 -8.59 2.80
CA LEU A 38 2.01 -9.19 4.12
C LEU A 38 3.30 -10.01 4.21
N GLN A 39 3.67 -10.69 3.13
CA GLN A 39 4.92 -11.44 3.07
C GLN A 39 6.13 -10.50 3.08
N CYS A 40 6.10 -9.41 2.32
CA CYS A 40 7.13 -8.36 2.35
C CYS A 40 7.23 -7.71 3.74
N LEU A 41 6.09 -7.46 4.37
CA LEU A 41 6.05 -6.85 5.70
C LEU A 41 6.61 -7.81 6.75
N ARG A 42 6.26 -9.10 6.68
CA ARG A 42 6.84 -10.15 7.54
C ARG A 42 8.35 -10.20 7.37
N THR A 43 8.87 -10.32 6.16
CA THR A 43 10.33 -10.39 5.94
C THR A 43 11.07 -9.15 6.45
N MET A 44 10.47 -7.96 6.35
CA MET A 44 11.04 -6.73 6.93
C MET A 44 10.99 -6.69 8.47
N THR A 45 10.08 -7.43 9.09
CA THR A 45 9.79 -7.31 10.54
C THR A 45 10.21 -8.53 11.36
N THR A 46 10.54 -9.66 10.74
CA THR A 46 11.08 -10.85 11.43
C THR A 46 12.30 -10.54 12.30
N ASN A 47 13.03 -9.45 12.03
CA ASN A 47 14.17 -9.00 12.85
C ASN A 47 13.79 -8.25 14.14
N ARG A 48 12.52 -7.88 14.34
CA ARG A 48 11.99 -7.27 15.56
C ARG A 48 10.75 -8.07 15.95
N ALA A 49 10.79 -8.78 17.08
CA ALA A 49 9.74 -9.65 17.61
C ALA A 49 8.38 -8.97 17.90
N LYS A 50 7.81 -8.27 16.91
CA LYS A 50 6.45 -7.75 16.89
C LYS A 50 5.68 -8.61 15.92
N THR A 51 4.77 -9.42 16.44
CA THR A 51 3.74 -10.09 15.67
C THR A 51 2.97 -9.01 14.90
N ILE A 52 3.24 -8.86 13.61
CA ILE A 52 2.45 -7.94 12.80
C ILE A 52 1.15 -8.62 12.47
N THR A 53 0.11 -8.24 13.22
CA THR A 53 -1.28 -8.44 12.82
C THR A 53 -1.49 -7.69 11.52
N ALA A 54 -1.99 -8.39 10.50
CA ALA A 54 -2.17 -7.87 9.13
C ALA A 54 -2.69 -6.43 9.14
N PRO A 55 -1.85 -5.42 8.82
CA PRO A 55 -2.24 -4.05 9.06
C PRO A 55 -3.24 -3.64 7.98
N ASP A 56 -4.42 -3.21 8.39
CA ASP A 56 -5.43 -2.60 7.50
C ASP A 56 -5.01 -1.21 7.01
N ARG A 57 -3.81 -0.77 7.38
CA ARG A 57 -3.25 0.53 6.99
C ARG A 57 -1.80 0.42 6.54
N HIS A 58 -1.47 1.08 5.44
CA HIS A 58 -0.10 1.32 4.99
C HIS A 58 0.27 2.77 5.32
N MET A 59 1.20 2.96 6.25
CA MET A 59 1.68 4.31 6.66
C MET A 59 0.55 5.30 7.03
N GLY A 60 -0.57 4.80 7.56
CA GLY A 60 -1.74 5.61 7.93
C GLY A 60 -2.88 5.62 6.90
N VAL A 61 -2.62 5.20 5.66
CA VAL A 61 -3.61 5.08 4.57
C VAL A 61 -4.31 3.73 4.66
N LEU A 62 -5.63 3.70 4.52
CA LEU A 62 -6.41 2.45 4.54
C LEU A 62 -6.03 1.52 3.38
N ILE A 63 -5.99 0.21 3.63
CA ILE A 63 -5.81 -0.81 2.60
C ILE A 63 -7.12 -1.60 2.53
N GLU A 64 -7.85 -1.44 1.43
CA GLU A 64 -8.98 -2.26 1.06
C GLU A 64 -8.53 -3.42 0.16
N VAL A 65 -9.21 -4.55 0.30
CA VAL A 65 -9.02 -5.71 -0.57
C VAL A 65 -10.24 -5.82 -1.48
N ALA A 66 -10.01 -5.81 -2.79
CA ALA A 66 -11.07 -6.00 -3.79
C ALA A 66 -10.65 -7.07 -4.80
N GLU A 67 -11.59 -7.93 -5.17
CA GLU A 67 -11.36 -8.92 -6.22
C GLU A 67 -11.28 -8.22 -7.59
N ASN A 68 -10.46 -8.74 -8.51
CA ASN A 68 -10.24 -8.20 -9.86
C ASN A 68 -9.66 -6.77 -9.98
N THR A 69 -8.95 -6.27 -8.96
CA THR A 69 -8.19 -5.02 -9.07
C THR A 69 -6.71 -5.27 -9.40
N PRO A 70 -6.08 -4.47 -10.29
CA PRO A 70 -4.64 -4.53 -10.54
C PRO A 70 -3.80 -3.95 -9.39
N GLY A 71 -4.42 -3.47 -8.31
CA GLY A 71 -3.72 -2.75 -7.25
C GLY A 71 -3.63 -1.26 -7.57
N VAL A 72 -4.49 -0.46 -6.95
CA VAL A 72 -4.56 0.99 -7.18
C VAL A 72 -4.48 1.76 -5.87
N MET A 73 -3.91 2.96 -5.93
CA MET A 73 -3.96 3.96 -4.88
C MET A 73 -5.00 5.00 -5.28
N VAL A 74 -6.02 5.19 -4.45
CA VAL A 74 -7.03 6.24 -4.65
C VAL A 74 -6.52 7.51 -3.98
N ALA A 75 -6.14 8.48 -4.80
CA ALA A 75 -5.70 9.80 -4.38
C ALA A 75 -6.81 10.58 -3.67
N ALA A 76 -6.44 11.68 -3.00
CA ALA A 76 -7.39 12.51 -2.24
C ALA A 76 -8.53 13.10 -3.11
N ASP A 77 -8.23 13.39 -4.37
CA ASP A 77 -9.14 13.89 -5.41
C ASP A 77 -9.99 12.79 -6.07
N GLY A 78 -9.78 11.52 -5.70
CA GLY A 78 -10.45 10.36 -6.31
C GLY A 78 -9.70 9.77 -7.51
N THR A 79 -8.54 10.32 -7.88
CA THR A 79 -7.73 9.78 -8.98
C THR A 79 -7.15 8.41 -8.61
N GLU A 80 -7.34 7.41 -9.47
CA GLU A 80 -6.79 6.08 -9.28
C GLU A 80 -5.39 5.99 -9.89
N VAL A 81 -4.40 5.68 -9.06
CA VAL A 81 -2.99 5.52 -9.47
C VAL A 81 -2.62 4.05 -9.40
N VAL A 82 -2.33 3.44 -10.55
CA VAL A 82 -1.93 2.03 -10.62
C VAL A 82 -0.56 1.83 -9.96
N LEU A 83 -0.48 0.77 -9.13
CA LEU A 83 0.72 0.39 -8.41
C LEU A 83 1.67 -0.49 -9.25
N GLN A 84 1.20 -1.06 -10.36
CA GLN A 84 1.97 -1.84 -11.33
C GLN A 84 2.10 -1.14 -12.69
#